data_AF-A0A7D5M992-F1
#
_entry.id   AF-A0A7D5M992-F1
#
_cell.length_a   1.000
_cell.length_b   1.000
_cell.length_c   1.000
_cell.angle_alpha   90.00
_cell.angle_beta   90.00
_cell.angle_gamma   90.00
#
_symmetry.space_group_name_H-M   'P 1'
#
loop_
_entity.id
_entity.type
_entity.pdbx_description
1 polymer ?
#
loop_
_entity_poly.entity_id
_entity_poly.type
_entity_poly.pdbx_seq_one_letter_code
_entity_poly.pdbx_strand_id
1 'polypeptide(L)'
;MGREEHLVRELQQLALIQKKLDHLLNSKIDSEQIPTIIEHLGSTQNSATKIIDDISSNKIKITKELLTTISHELRTPLVPIRTYAEMLLQGKFGTLNPEQAKRVEILNLSSQQLQKKVESLLDKKILVSDTDHLAHDHKIRELEQEKQILKKINELLDKKIVDESAEIKELKKDLSKSEHQTKEFEQEKIILDKTVRVEEQKNILLAKKNIIIIAIAALVIGAGFTAYSVYVVNVVGEQYKVTDIGNIQSGYVIQNLRGDTIDTFLSWRLVSGATLHVGITNGEKYPEKIPLIKEIVLSDESIEIDDSLLHKGLKGSVSTYYVGWSGALKQASEKKTLYYIPTNLQVVESSNGEGDINIVLSNLKSGDGYTGHTTSIADDSKNQILKSTITIYDVDNLSDDQFKTILRHELGHALGLAHSTAPEDLMHPVIRTKYPYISDCAIDTIVELYDGGKNSQVTCGK
;
A
#
# COMPACT_ATOMS: atom_id res chain seq x y z
N MET A 1 11.17 -0.21 66.65
CA MET A 1 9.84 -0.29 66.01
C MET A 1 9.91 0.21 64.56
N GLY A 2 10.76 -0.37 63.70
CA GLY A 2 10.98 0.21 62.35
C GLY A 2 11.59 -0.70 61.27
N ARG A 3 11.71 -2.01 61.50
CA ARG A 3 12.24 -2.98 60.50
C ARG A 3 11.23 -4.07 60.13
N GLU A 4 10.39 -4.52 61.06
CA GLU A 4 9.22 -5.35 60.73
C GLU A 4 8.18 -4.59 59.91
N GLU A 5 7.93 -3.31 60.23
CA GLU A 5 7.10 -2.44 59.38
C GLU A 5 7.66 -2.26 57.97
N HIS A 6 9.00 -2.29 57.80
CA HIS A 6 9.63 -2.17 56.48
C HIS A 6 9.36 -3.41 55.62
N LEU A 7 9.52 -4.61 56.19
CA LEU A 7 9.17 -5.87 55.51
C LEU A 7 7.69 -5.97 55.17
N VAL A 8 6.82 -5.54 56.09
CA VAL A 8 5.37 -5.51 55.84
C VAL A 8 5.03 -4.54 54.70
N ARG A 9 5.68 -3.37 54.64
CA ARG A 9 5.51 -2.42 53.53
C ARG A 9 6.00 -2.98 52.20
N GLU A 10 7.13 -3.69 52.18
CA GLU A 10 7.66 -4.34 50.97
C GLU A 10 6.75 -5.50 50.50
N LEU A 11 6.20 -6.29 51.43
CA LEU A 11 5.20 -7.33 51.12
C LEU A 11 3.89 -6.72 50.60
N GLN A 12 3.43 -5.60 51.17
CA GLN A 12 2.27 -4.87 50.66
C GLN A 12 2.50 -4.28 49.26
N GLN A 13 3.71 -3.78 48.98
CA GLN A 13 4.07 -3.34 47.63
C GLN A 13 4.07 -4.49 46.62
N LEU A 14 4.61 -5.65 47.00
CA LEU A 14 4.54 -6.86 46.16
C LEU A 14 3.10 -7.29 45.87
N ALA A 15 2.22 -7.30 46.89
CA ALA A 15 0.81 -7.62 46.71
C ALA A 15 0.09 -6.61 45.79
N LEU A 16 0.43 -5.32 45.86
CA LEU A 16 -0.12 -4.28 44.99
C LEU A 16 0.33 -4.46 43.53
N ILE A 17 1.61 -4.77 43.32
CA ILE A 17 2.16 -5.05 41.99
C ILE A 17 1.51 -6.30 41.41
N GLN A 18 1.32 -7.34 42.21
CA GLN A 18 0.62 -8.57 41.83
C GLN A 18 -0.82 -8.30 41.38
N LYS A 19 -1.59 -7.52 42.17
CA LYS A 19 -2.96 -7.16 41.81
C LYS A 19 -3.04 -6.38 40.49
N LYS A 20 -2.06 -5.51 40.22
CA LYS A 20 -1.96 -4.76 38.95
C LYS A 20 -1.61 -5.67 37.77
N LEU A 21 -0.73 -6.66 38.01
CA LEU A 21 -0.40 -7.69 37.04
C LEU A 21 -1.64 -8.54 36.70
N ASP A 22 -2.37 -9.05 37.70
CA ASP A 22 -3.60 -9.83 37.50
C ASP A 22 -4.68 -9.07 36.70
N HIS A 23 -4.78 -7.74 36.88
CA HIS A 23 -5.70 -6.91 36.10
C HIS A 23 -5.28 -6.79 34.63
N LEU A 24 -3.98 -6.60 34.35
CA LEU A 24 -3.45 -6.54 32.99
C LEU A 24 -3.59 -7.88 32.26
N LEU A 25 -3.58 -8.98 33.01
CA LEU A 25 -3.69 -10.34 32.49
C LEU A 25 -5.12 -10.75 32.11
N ASN A 26 -6.14 -10.11 32.69
CA ASN A 26 -7.54 -10.37 32.38
C ASN A 26 -8.11 -9.49 31.24
N SER A 27 -7.33 -8.53 30.73
CA SER A 27 -7.63 -7.83 29.48
C SER A 27 -7.08 -8.59 28.27
N LYS A 28 -7.72 -8.47 27.11
CA LYS A 28 -7.26 -9.06 25.85
C LYS A 28 -5.86 -8.52 25.52
N ILE A 29 -4.84 -9.38 25.59
CA ILE A 29 -3.42 -8.99 25.47
C ILE A 29 -3.05 -8.87 23.99
N ASP A 30 -2.80 -7.65 23.52
CA ASP A 30 -2.26 -7.35 22.19
C ASP A 30 -0.74 -7.09 22.24
N SER A 31 -0.06 -7.20 21.10
CA SER A 31 1.42 -7.10 20.99
C SER A 31 1.99 -5.77 21.51
N GLU A 32 1.20 -4.71 21.55
CA GLU A 32 1.59 -3.39 22.07
C GLU A 32 1.82 -3.40 23.59
N GLN A 33 1.26 -4.35 24.32
CA GLN A 33 1.36 -4.43 25.79
C GLN A 33 2.55 -5.28 26.28
N ILE A 34 3.23 -5.99 25.38
CA ILE A 34 4.38 -6.87 25.69
C ILE A 34 5.49 -6.13 26.47
N PRO A 35 5.94 -4.92 26.09
CA PRO A 35 6.99 -4.22 26.83
C PRO A 35 6.61 -3.94 28.28
N THR A 36 5.37 -3.49 28.51
CA THR A 36 4.84 -3.16 29.84
C THR A 36 4.72 -4.40 30.73
N ILE A 37 4.34 -5.55 30.16
CA ILE A 37 4.27 -6.83 30.87
C ILE A 37 5.68 -7.26 31.32
N ILE A 38 6.67 -7.20 30.42
CA ILE A 38 8.06 -7.57 30.72
C ILE A 38 8.61 -6.69 31.86
N GLU A 39 8.31 -5.39 31.85
CA GLU A 39 8.74 -4.46 32.90
C GLU A 39 8.12 -4.76 34.27
N HIS A 40 6.81 -5.03 34.33
CA HIS A 40 6.14 -5.38 35.58
C HIS A 40 6.62 -6.71 36.16
N LEU A 41 6.84 -7.72 35.30
CA LEU A 41 7.41 -9.01 35.71
C LEU A 41 8.80 -8.84 36.31
N GLY A 42 9.66 -8.03 35.68
CA GLY A 42 10.99 -7.74 36.21
C GLY A 42 10.99 -6.97 37.52
N SER A 43 10.10 -5.97 37.67
CA SER A 43 9.95 -5.24 38.93
C SER A 43 9.51 -6.16 40.08
N THR A 44 8.54 -7.04 39.83
CA THR A 44 8.04 -8.01 40.83
C THR A 44 9.15 -8.98 41.27
N GLN A 45 9.89 -9.52 40.31
CA GLN A 45 10.98 -10.46 40.57
C GLN A 45 12.14 -9.81 41.36
N ASN A 46 12.51 -8.57 41.03
CA ASN A 46 13.54 -7.83 41.76
C ASN A 46 13.14 -7.56 43.22
N SER A 47 11.89 -7.14 43.45
CA SER A 47 11.37 -6.92 44.81
C SER A 47 11.36 -8.21 45.64
N ALA A 48 10.93 -9.33 45.06
CA ALA A 48 10.95 -10.62 45.75
C ALA A 48 12.39 -11.10 46.06
N THR A 49 13.34 -10.86 45.14
CA THR A 49 14.76 -11.18 45.35
C THR A 49 15.36 -10.39 46.50
N LYS A 50 15.07 -9.09 46.58
CA LYS A 50 15.53 -8.22 47.66
C LYS A 50 15.05 -8.71 49.04
N ILE A 51 13.78 -9.09 49.16
CA ILE A 51 13.22 -9.62 50.42
C ILE A 51 13.96 -10.90 50.85
N ILE A 52 14.23 -11.81 49.91
CA ILE A 52 14.94 -13.07 50.22
C ILE A 52 16.38 -12.82 50.65
N ASP A 53 17.08 -11.91 49.99
CA ASP A 53 18.46 -11.58 50.35
C ASP A 53 18.52 -10.88 51.72
N ASP A 54 17.55 -10.03 52.05
CA ASP A 54 17.42 -9.41 53.38
C ASP A 54 17.15 -10.46 54.48
N ILE A 55 16.32 -11.47 54.20
CA ILE A 55 16.06 -12.60 55.12
C ILE A 55 17.30 -13.49 55.27
N SER A 56 17.96 -13.83 54.16
CA SER A 56 19.11 -14.74 54.11
C SER A 56 20.36 -14.15 54.79
N SER A 57 20.50 -12.83 54.78
CA SER A 57 21.62 -12.11 55.42
C SER A 57 21.54 -12.06 56.95
N ASN A 58 20.56 -12.72 57.57
CA ASN A 58 20.37 -12.86 59.02
C ASN A 58 20.21 -11.51 59.76
N LYS A 59 19.84 -10.45 59.05
CA LYS A 59 19.63 -9.09 59.59
C LYS A 59 18.32 -8.94 60.38
N ILE A 60 17.44 -9.95 60.32
CA ILE A 60 16.10 -9.96 60.95
C ILE A 60 15.93 -11.28 61.71
N LYS A 61 15.53 -11.23 63.00
CA LYS A 61 15.10 -12.43 63.75
C LYS A 61 13.67 -12.78 63.33
N ILE A 62 13.49 -13.84 62.55
CA ILE A 62 12.17 -14.28 62.07
C ILE A 62 11.75 -15.56 62.83
N THR A 63 10.52 -15.58 63.34
CA THR A 63 9.90 -16.75 63.97
C THR A 63 9.60 -17.84 62.93
N LYS A 64 9.51 -19.12 63.32
CA LYS A 64 9.20 -20.21 62.37
C LYS A 64 7.89 -19.96 61.62
N GLU A 65 6.86 -19.49 62.32
CA GLU A 65 5.54 -19.16 61.76
C GLU A 65 5.58 -18.04 60.71
N LEU A 66 6.36 -16.98 60.98
CA LEU A 66 6.51 -15.86 60.05
C LEU A 66 7.34 -16.25 58.82
N LEU A 67 8.34 -17.14 58.96
CA LEU A 67 9.13 -17.65 57.85
C LEU A 67 8.26 -18.49 56.89
N THR A 68 7.43 -19.38 57.43
CA THR A 68 6.49 -20.17 56.63
C THR A 68 5.51 -19.28 55.88
N THR A 69 4.98 -18.25 56.54
CA THR A 69 4.07 -17.28 55.91
C THR A 69 4.75 -16.52 54.78
N ILE A 70 5.95 -15.98 55.00
CA ILE A 70 6.71 -15.26 53.96
C ILE A 70 7.06 -16.17 52.78
N SER A 71 7.48 -17.42 53.03
CA SER A 71 7.75 -18.39 51.97
C SER A 71 6.50 -18.70 51.13
N HIS A 72 5.31 -18.75 51.75
CA HIS A 72 4.05 -18.92 51.02
C HIS A 72 3.70 -17.68 50.18
N GLU A 73 3.77 -16.48 50.77
CA GLU A 73 3.47 -15.22 50.08
C GLU A 73 4.45 -14.90 48.94
N LEU A 74 5.70 -15.37 49.02
CA LEU A 74 6.68 -15.25 47.93
C LEU A 74 6.51 -16.33 46.84
N ARG A 75 5.96 -17.50 47.17
CA ARG A 75 5.69 -18.56 46.18
C ARG A 75 4.54 -18.19 45.26
N THR A 76 3.53 -17.49 45.78
CA THR A 76 2.34 -17.07 45.02
C THR A 76 2.67 -16.19 43.80
N PRO A 77 3.50 -15.13 43.87
CA PRO A 77 3.85 -14.32 42.71
C PRO A 77 4.84 -15.00 41.75
N LEU A 78 5.62 -15.99 42.22
CA LEU A 78 6.61 -16.70 41.38
C LEU A 78 5.95 -17.58 40.31
N VAL A 79 4.80 -18.16 40.62
CA VAL A 79 4.06 -19.05 39.70
C VAL A 79 3.60 -18.28 38.45
N PRO A 80 2.87 -17.15 38.56
CA PRO A 80 2.54 -16.32 37.40
C PRO A 80 3.77 -15.84 36.63
N ILE A 81 4.82 -15.34 37.31
CA ILE A 81 6.03 -14.82 36.64
C ILE A 81 6.64 -15.87 35.71
N ARG A 82 6.78 -17.11 36.19
CA ARG A 82 7.31 -18.21 35.40
C ARG A 82 6.39 -18.57 34.24
N THR A 83 5.10 -18.78 34.52
CA THR A 83 4.13 -19.17 33.50
C THR A 83 4.04 -18.13 32.37
N TYR A 84 4.05 -16.84 32.68
CA TYR A 84 4.02 -15.80 31.66
C TYR A 84 5.33 -15.63 30.91
N ALA A 85 6.48 -15.76 31.58
CA ALA A 85 7.77 -15.77 30.89
C ALA A 85 7.85 -16.94 29.89
N GLU A 86 7.37 -18.12 30.26
CA GLU A 86 7.27 -19.29 29.37
C GLU A 86 6.31 -19.04 28.21
N MET A 87 5.12 -18.48 28.46
CA MET A 87 4.14 -18.18 27.41
C MET A 87 4.63 -17.10 26.43
N LEU A 88 5.37 -16.09 26.91
CA LEU A 88 6.02 -15.07 26.08
C LEU A 88 7.10 -15.69 25.18
N LEU A 89 7.94 -16.58 25.73
CA LEU A 89 8.95 -17.31 24.94
C LEU A 89 8.32 -18.28 23.92
N GLN A 90 7.13 -18.82 24.21
CA GLN A 90 6.34 -19.66 23.30
C GLN A 90 5.58 -18.85 22.22
N GLY A 91 5.67 -17.51 22.24
CA GLY A 91 5.02 -16.65 21.24
C GLY A 91 3.49 -16.54 21.38
N LYS A 92 2.91 -16.96 22.52
CA LYS A 92 1.45 -16.98 22.72
C LYS A 92 0.78 -15.60 22.74
N PHE A 93 1.56 -14.53 22.88
CA PHE A 93 1.09 -13.14 22.91
C PHE A 93 1.61 -12.29 21.74
N GLY A 94 2.21 -12.93 20.73
CA GLY A 94 2.89 -12.27 19.61
C GLY A 94 4.39 -12.55 19.57
N THR A 95 5.07 -12.03 18.55
CA THR A 95 6.51 -12.24 18.35
C THR A 95 7.34 -11.27 19.19
N LEU A 96 8.25 -11.79 20.02
CA LEU A 96 9.21 -10.97 20.76
C LEU A 96 10.32 -10.47 19.83
N ASN A 97 10.74 -9.22 20.00
CA ASN A 97 11.99 -8.77 19.40
C ASN A 97 13.21 -9.38 20.13
N PRO A 98 14.42 -9.37 19.54
CA PRO A 98 15.60 -10.02 20.13
C PRO A 98 15.97 -9.50 21.53
N GLU A 99 15.73 -8.23 21.83
CA GLU A 99 16.01 -7.64 23.14
C GLU A 99 14.99 -8.09 24.19
N GLN A 100 13.71 -8.16 23.83
CA GLN A 100 12.62 -8.65 24.67
C GLN A 100 12.80 -10.14 24.98
N ALA A 101 13.16 -10.96 23.98
CA ALA A 101 13.41 -12.38 24.16
C ALA A 101 14.54 -12.62 25.18
N LYS A 102 15.65 -11.89 25.05
CA LYS A 102 16.77 -11.97 25.99
C LYS A 102 16.38 -11.55 27.41
N ARG A 103 15.57 -10.50 27.56
CA ARG A 103 15.06 -10.04 28.86
C ARG A 103 14.16 -11.09 29.50
N VAL A 104 13.24 -11.70 28.74
CA VAL A 104 12.32 -12.74 29.24
C VAL A 104 13.07 -14.02 29.63
N GLU A 105 14.10 -14.40 28.87
CA GLU A 105 14.95 -15.55 29.19
C GLU A 105 15.68 -15.36 30.53
N ILE A 106 16.25 -14.16 30.76
CA ILE A 106 16.87 -13.80 32.04
C ILE A 106 15.83 -13.84 33.17
N LEU A 107 14.64 -13.27 32.97
CA LEU A 107 13.57 -13.29 33.97
C LEU A 107 13.15 -14.71 34.36
N ASN A 108 13.04 -15.62 33.39
CA ASN A 108 12.67 -17.01 33.64
C ASN A 108 13.75 -17.72 34.47
N LEU A 109 15.02 -17.57 34.08
CA LEU A 109 16.16 -18.15 34.81
C LEU A 109 16.27 -17.59 36.24
N SER A 110 16.10 -16.28 36.41
CA SER A 110 16.14 -15.63 37.72
C SER A 110 14.97 -16.04 38.62
N SER A 111 13.76 -16.24 38.07
CA SER A 111 12.61 -16.75 38.81
C SER A 111 12.85 -18.17 39.36
N GLN A 112 13.45 -19.06 38.54
CA GLN A 112 13.82 -20.42 38.96
C GLN A 112 14.88 -20.42 40.07
N GLN A 113 15.88 -19.53 39.98
CA GLN A 113 16.89 -19.38 41.04
C GLN A 113 16.27 -18.87 42.35
N LEU A 114 15.34 -17.92 42.24
CA LEU A 114 14.66 -17.35 43.39
C LEU A 114 13.81 -18.40 44.12
N GLN A 115 13.09 -19.24 43.39
CA GLN A 115 12.32 -20.36 43.95
C GLN A 115 13.22 -21.31 44.77
N LYS A 116 14.38 -21.70 44.23
CA LYS A 116 15.34 -22.57 44.95
C LYS A 116 15.85 -21.93 46.23
N LYS A 117 16.06 -20.60 46.24
CA LYS A 117 16.44 -19.86 47.46
C LYS A 117 15.31 -19.87 48.50
N VAL A 118 14.04 -19.68 48.09
CA VAL A 118 12.88 -19.77 48.99
C VAL A 118 12.84 -21.14 49.67
N GLU A 119 13.04 -22.21 48.89
CA GLU A 119 12.99 -23.60 49.38
C GLU A 119 14.12 -23.88 50.37
N SER A 120 15.36 -23.44 50.05
CA SER A 120 16.52 -23.61 50.93
C SER A 120 16.41 -22.88 52.28
N LEU A 121 15.62 -21.80 52.36
CA LEU A 121 15.36 -21.08 53.61
C LEU A 121 14.52 -21.90 54.61
N LEU A 122 13.64 -22.78 54.13
CA LEU A 122 12.80 -23.63 54.98
C LEU A 122 13.62 -24.77 55.63
N ASP A 123 14.61 -25.31 54.92
CA ASP A 123 15.40 -26.46 55.38
C ASP A 123 16.42 -26.10 56.49
N LYS A 124 16.86 -24.83 56.57
CA LYS A 124 18.00 -24.40 57.40
C LYS A 124 17.70 -24.24 58.91
N LYS A 125 16.53 -24.65 59.43
CA LYS A 125 16.16 -24.43 60.86
C LYS A 125 15.51 -25.61 61.60
N ILE A 126 15.69 -26.83 61.09
CA ILE A 126 15.14 -28.06 61.72
C ILE A 126 16.15 -28.77 62.66
N LEU A 127 17.42 -28.37 62.73
CA LEU A 127 18.43 -29.06 63.55
C LEU A 127 18.96 -28.20 64.72
N VAL A 128 18.31 -28.22 65.89
CA VAL A 128 18.91 -28.11 67.24
C VAL A 128 17.90 -28.58 68.30
N SER A 129 18.28 -29.54 69.16
CA SER A 129 17.83 -29.81 70.56
C SER A 129 17.93 -31.32 70.83
N ASP A 130 18.54 -31.86 71.88
CA ASP A 130 19.37 -31.36 72.98
C ASP A 130 20.14 -32.56 73.57
N THR A 131 21.28 -32.28 74.19
CA THR A 131 22.19 -33.21 74.88
C THR A 131 21.99 -33.20 76.41
N ASP A 132 22.23 -34.37 77.03
CA ASP A 132 22.92 -34.62 78.32
C ASP A 132 22.20 -34.45 79.69
N HIS A 133 22.15 -35.53 80.49
CA HIS A 133 22.88 -35.73 81.77
C HIS A 133 22.24 -36.76 82.75
N LEU A 134 23.03 -37.79 83.12
CA LEU A 134 23.41 -38.33 84.46
C LEU A 134 22.34 -38.49 85.59
N ALA A 135 22.31 -39.48 86.49
CA ALA A 135 22.95 -40.78 86.73
C ALA A 135 22.32 -41.43 88.01
N HIS A 136 22.47 -42.77 88.15
CA HIS A 136 22.30 -43.67 89.32
C HIS A 136 20.90 -44.09 89.80
N ASP A 137 20.67 -45.29 90.33
CA ASP A 137 21.01 -46.70 90.01
C ASP A 137 20.19 -47.50 91.04
N HIS A 138 19.31 -48.39 90.58
CA HIS A 138 18.85 -49.53 91.37
C HIS A 138 18.53 -50.68 90.41
N LYS A 139 19.63 -51.33 89.97
CA LYS A 139 19.68 -52.55 89.16
C LYS A 139 18.71 -53.62 89.70
N ILE A 140 18.15 -54.43 88.79
CA ILE A 140 17.14 -55.50 89.00
C ILE A 140 15.67 -55.02 88.89
N ARG A 141 15.39 -54.23 87.83
CA ARG A 141 14.11 -54.17 87.08
C ARG A 141 14.33 -53.65 85.64
N GLU A 142 15.47 -53.00 85.37
CA GLU A 142 15.84 -52.44 84.06
C GLU A 142 16.10 -53.46 82.94
N LEU A 143 16.63 -54.66 83.21
CA LEU A 143 17.00 -55.62 82.15
C LEU A 143 15.79 -56.19 81.38
N GLU A 144 14.62 -56.28 82.02
CA GLU A 144 13.37 -56.69 81.34
C GLU A 144 12.75 -55.54 80.53
N GLN A 145 12.85 -54.30 81.03
CA GLN A 145 12.40 -53.12 80.29
C GLN A 145 13.31 -52.83 79.08
N GLU A 146 14.64 -52.96 79.21
CA GLU A 146 15.57 -52.85 78.08
C GLU A 146 15.27 -53.88 76.99
N LYS A 147 14.97 -55.13 77.37
CA LYS A 147 14.65 -56.18 76.39
C LYS A 147 13.33 -55.92 75.65
N GLN A 148 12.32 -55.38 76.32
CA GLN A 148 11.06 -54.98 75.67
C GLN A 148 11.24 -53.76 74.75
N ILE A 149 12.04 -52.78 75.17
CA ILE A 149 12.37 -51.60 74.36
C ILE A 149 13.16 -52.01 73.13
N LEU A 150 14.19 -52.85 73.29
CA LEU A 150 14.99 -53.39 72.17
C LEU A 150 14.13 -54.17 71.18
N LYS A 151 13.20 -55.00 71.66
CA LYS A 151 12.27 -55.72 70.80
C LYS A 151 11.40 -54.76 69.98
N LYS A 152 10.86 -53.71 70.61
CA LYS A 152 10.00 -52.72 69.96
C LYS A 152 10.77 -51.82 68.98
N ILE A 153 12.03 -51.49 69.30
CA ILE A 153 12.95 -50.79 68.40
C ILE A 153 13.23 -51.65 67.17
N ASN A 154 13.49 -52.95 67.36
CA ASN A 154 13.76 -53.86 66.24
C ASN A 154 12.53 -54.02 65.33
N GLU A 155 11.33 -54.16 65.90
CA GLU A 155 10.08 -54.19 65.14
C GLU A 155 9.82 -52.87 64.36
N LEU A 156 10.14 -51.71 64.94
CA LEU A 156 10.02 -50.42 64.26
C LEU A 156 11.06 -50.25 63.15
N LEU A 157 12.30 -50.73 63.36
CA LEU A 157 13.36 -50.74 62.35
C LEU A 157 12.98 -51.63 61.17
N ASP A 158 12.50 -52.85 61.43
CA ASP A 158 12.05 -53.76 60.36
C ASP A 158 10.92 -53.15 59.54
N LYS A 159 9.93 -52.53 60.20
CA LYS A 159 8.84 -51.84 59.50
C LYS A 159 9.35 -50.68 58.64
N LYS A 160 10.27 -49.86 59.18
CA LYS A 160 10.83 -48.71 58.46
C LYS A 160 11.69 -49.15 57.27
N ILE A 161 12.45 -50.24 57.41
CA ILE A 161 13.22 -50.83 56.30
C ILE A 161 12.28 -51.29 55.18
N VAL A 162 11.15 -51.92 55.52
CA VAL A 162 10.15 -52.35 54.52
C VAL A 162 9.52 -51.14 53.82
N ASP A 163 9.10 -50.12 54.57
CA ASP A 163 8.49 -48.90 54.01
C ASP A 163 9.47 -48.14 53.09
N GLU A 164 10.72 -47.93 53.52
CA GLU A 164 11.78 -47.30 52.71
C GLU A 164 12.11 -48.13 51.47
N SER A 165 12.11 -49.47 51.57
CA SER A 165 12.35 -50.33 50.41
C SER A 165 11.23 -50.25 49.36
N ALA A 166 9.98 -50.06 49.79
CA ALA A 166 8.84 -49.85 48.92
C ALA A 166 8.91 -48.49 48.21
N GLU A 167 9.28 -47.45 48.95
CA GLU A 167 9.44 -46.09 48.42
C GLU A 167 10.59 -46.00 47.40
N ILE A 168 11.73 -46.64 47.68
CA ILE A 168 12.85 -46.76 46.73
C ILE A 168 12.43 -47.46 45.43
N LYS A 169 11.53 -48.45 45.53
CA LYS A 169 11.03 -49.20 44.35
C LYS A 169 10.12 -48.34 43.47
N GLU A 170 9.23 -47.54 44.07
CA GLU A 170 8.41 -46.54 43.38
C GLU A 170 9.28 -45.48 42.69
N LEU A 171 10.24 -44.89 43.42
CA LEU A 171 11.15 -43.87 42.87
C LEU A 171 11.96 -44.39 41.67
N LYS A 172 12.44 -45.64 41.71
CA LYS A 172 13.13 -46.26 40.57
C LYS A 172 12.23 -46.41 39.34
N LYS A 173 10.95 -46.72 39.55
CA LYS A 173 9.98 -46.85 38.47
C LYS A 173 9.71 -45.49 37.82
N ASP A 174 9.52 -44.46 38.62
CA ASP A 174 9.29 -43.09 38.12
C ASP A 174 10.52 -42.53 37.40
N LEU A 175 11.73 -42.80 37.90
CA LEU A 175 12.97 -42.45 37.23
C LEU A 175 13.05 -43.09 35.84
N SER A 176 12.76 -44.40 35.72
CA SER A 176 12.77 -45.09 34.43
C SER A 176 11.76 -44.53 33.43
N LYS A 177 10.60 -44.10 33.92
CA LYS A 177 9.53 -43.49 33.12
C LYS A 177 9.93 -42.09 32.64
N SER A 178 10.54 -41.29 33.52
CA SER A 178 11.05 -39.96 33.16
C SER A 178 12.17 -40.05 32.13
N GLU A 179 13.09 -41.01 32.26
CA GLU A 179 14.14 -41.25 31.26
C GLU A 179 13.56 -41.63 29.88
N HIS A 180 12.53 -42.49 29.86
CA HIS A 180 11.84 -42.85 28.62
C HIS A 180 11.19 -41.63 27.95
N GLN A 181 10.46 -40.82 28.70
CA GLN A 181 9.83 -39.60 28.20
C GLN A 181 10.86 -38.60 27.65
N THR A 182 12.03 -38.52 28.28
CA THR A 182 13.12 -37.64 27.83
C THR A 182 13.66 -38.09 26.48
N LYS A 183 13.83 -39.40 26.27
CA LYS A 183 14.28 -39.97 24.99
C LYS A 183 13.25 -39.78 23.88
N GLU A 184 11.96 -39.95 24.17
CA GLU A 184 10.89 -39.68 23.21
C GLU A 184 10.87 -38.21 22.78
N PHE A 185 11.01 -37.29 23.74
CA PHE A 185 11.06 -35.86 23.46
C PHE A 185 12.28 -35.47 22.61
N GLU A 186 13.45 -36.05 22.87
CA GLU A 186 14.63 -35.86 22.02
C GLU A 186 14.42 -36.37 20.60
N GLN A 187 13.76 -37.53 20.45
CA GLN A 187 13.44 -38.10 19.15
C GLN A 187 12.46 -37.22 18.36
N GLU A 188 11.40 -36.73 19.00
CA GLU A 188 10.45 -35.79 18.39
C GLU A 188 11.13 -34.51 17.93
N LYS A 189 12.05 -33.95 18.74
CA LYS A 189 12.81 -32.76 18.37
C LYS A 189 13.66 -32.97 17.12
N ILE A 190 14.31 -34.14 17.00
CA ILE A 190 15.12 -34.48 15.81
C ILE A 190 14.24 -34.59 14.56
N ILE A 191 13.05 -35.19 14.69
CA ILE A 191 12.10 -35.32 13.56
C ILE A 191 11.58 -33.95 13.13
N LEU A 192 11.26 -33.09 14.10
CA LEU A 192 10.79 -31.73 13.84
C LEU A 192 11.87 -30.89 13.15
N ASP A 193 13.12 -30.91 13.62
CA ASP A 193 14.25 -30.20 12.99
C ASP A 193 14.46 -30.64 11.53
N LYS A 194 14.42 -31.95 11.27
CA LYS A 194 14.52 -32.47 9.90
C LYS A 194 13.37 -31.99 9.02
N THR A 195 12.15 -31.97 9.54
CA THR A 195 10.95 -31.53 8.80
C THR A 195 11.04 -30.04 8.46
N VAL A 196 11.44 -29.21 9.42
CA VAL A 196 11.64 -27.76 9.23
C VAL A 196 12.69 -27.49 8.16
N ARG A 197 13.86 -28.17 8.21
CA ARG A 197 14.93 -27.98 7.21
C ARG A 197 14.49 -28.37 5.80
N VAL A 198 13.71 -29.44 5.66
CA VAL A 198 13.18 -29.87 4.35
C VAL A 198 12.23 -28.80 3.80
N GLU A 199 11.38 -28.23 4.64
CA GLU A 199 10.42 -27.21 4.21
C GLU A 199 11.12 -25.87 3.89
N GLU A 200 12.15 -25.47 4.65
CA GLU A 200 13.01 -24.33 4.32
C GLU A 200 13.71 -24.52 2.96
N GLN A 201 14.27 -25.71 2.69
CA GLN A 201 14.91 -26.00 1.41
C GLN A 201 13.93 -25.93 0.24
N LYS A 202 12.71 -26.46 0.41
CA LYS A 202 11.64 -26.33 -0.60
C LYS A 202 11.26 -24.86 -0.82
N ASN A 203 11.09 -24.09 0.25
CA ASN A 203 10.72 -22.67 0.16
C ASN A 203 11.80 -21.85 -0.57
N ILE A 204 13.09 -22.10 -0.30
CA ILE A 204 14.19 -21.46 -1.03
C ILE A 204 14.18 -21.84 -2.52
N LEU A 205 13.93 -23.12 -2.85
CA LEU A 205 13.85 -23.59 -4.23
C LEU A 205 12.66 -22.95 -4.98
N LEU A 206 11.49 -22.90 -4.34
CA LEU A 206 10.29 -22.26 -4.87
C LEU A 206 10.51 -20.75 -5.08
N ALA A 207 11.13 -20.06 -4.12
CA ALA A 207 11.47 -18.64 -4.25
C ALA A 207 12.41 -18.39 -5.45
N LYS A 208 13.45 -19.21 -5.63
CA LYS A 208 14.34 -19.11 -6.81
C LYS A 208 13.60 -19.32 -8.12
N LYS A 209 12.71 -20.34 -8.19
CA LYS A 209 11.90 -20.60 -9.40
C LYS A 209 10.95 -19.44 -9.71
N ASN A 210 10.30 -18.87 -8.70
CA ASN A 210 9.40 -17.73 -8.86
C ASN A 210 10.14 -16.48 -9.34
N ILE A 211 11.34 -16.20 -8.82
CA ILE A 211 12.18 -15.07 -9.28
C ILE A 211 12.55 -15.25 -10.76
N ILE A 212 12.92 -16.46 -11.18
CA ILE A 212 13.25 -16.74 -12.60
C ILE A 212 12.03 -16.50 -13.50
N ILE A 213 10.83 -16.93 -13.08
CA ILE A 213 9.59 -16.70 -13.84
C ILE A 213 9.31 -15.21 -13.98
N ILE A 214 9.44 -14.43 -12.91
CA ILE A 214 9.25 -12.97 -12.94
C ILE A 214 10.27 -12.31 -13.88
N ALA A 215 11.54 -12.73 -13.84
CA ALA A 215 12.58 -12.21 -14.71
C ALA A 215 12.32 -12.50 -16.20
N ILE A 216 11.87 -13.72 -16.52
CA ILE A 216 11.48 -14.10 -17.89
C ILE A 216 10.27 -13.29 -18.34
N ALA A 217 9.25 -13.14 -17.49
CA ALA A 217 8.07 -12.33 -17.80
C ALA A 217 8.44 -10.86 -18.08
N ALA A 218 9.32 -10.27 -17.26
CA ALA A 218 9.83 -8.92 -17.46
C ALA A 218 10.61 -8.77 -18.77
N LEU A 219 11.43 -9.76 -19.14
CA LEU A 219 12.15 -9.80 -20.41
C LEU A 219 11.20 -9.87 -21.61
N VAL A 220 10.16 -10.71 -21.55
CA VAL A 220 9.15 -10.84 -22.61
C VAL A 220 8.35 -9.54 -22.76
N ILE A 221 7.94 -8.92 -21.66
CA ILE A 221 7.24 -7.62 -21.68
C ILE A 221 8.14 -6.53 -22.26
N GLY A 222 9.42 -6.47 -21.85
CA GLY A 222 10.38 -5.50 -22.38
C GLY A 222 10.69 -5.69 -23.88
N ALA A 223 10.83 -6.94 -24.33
CA ALA A 223 11.00 -7.25 -25.75
C ALA A 223 9.74 -6.91 -26.57
N GLY A 224 8.54 -7.19 -26.04
CA GLY A 224 7.27 -6.82 -26.67
C GLY A 224 7.09 -5.30 -26.77
N PHE A 225 7.37 -4.58 -25.68
CA PHE A 225 7.29 -3.12 -25.62
C PHE A 225 8.25 -2.44 -26.61
N THR A 226 9.51 -2.91 -26.68
CA THR A 226 10.48 -2.37 -27.64
C THR A 226 10.10 -2.67 -29.09
N ALA A 227 9.61 -3.88 -29.39
CA ALA A 227 9.13 -4.23 -30.72
C ALA A 227 7.92 -3.38 -31.14
N TYR A 228 6.96 -3.18 -30.24
CA TYR A 228 5.80 -2.33 -30.48
C TYR A 228 6.17 -0.86 -30.68
N SER A 229 7.04 -0.28 -29.83
CA SER A 229 7.53 1.09 -30.02
C SER A 229 8.26 1.27 -31.36
N VAL A 230 9.09 0.30 -31.77
CA VAL A 230 9.75 0.34 -33.09
C VAL A 230 8.73 0.27 -34.23
N TYR A 231 7.70 -0.58 -34.11
CA TYR A 231 6.62 -0.67 -35.09
C TYR A 231 5.84 0.64 -35.21
N VAL A 232 5.40 1.22 -34.10
CA VAL A 232 4.66 2.49 -34.08
C VAL A 232 5.51 3.62 -34.65
N VAL A 233 6.79 3.74 -34.26
CA VAL A 233 7.67 4.81 -34.78
C VAL A 233 7.95 4.66 -36.27
N ASN A 234 8.43 3.48 -36.70
CA ASN A 234 8.99 3.31 -38.04
C ASN A 234 7.91 3.03 -39.10
N VAL A 235 6.81 2.38 -38.73
CA VAL A 235 5.77 1.98 -39.68
C VAL A 235 4.59 2.94 -39.62
N VAL A 236 4.10 3.26 -38.41
CA VAL A 236 2.90 4.08 -38.24
C VAL A 236 3.21 5.57 -38.22
N GLY A 237 4.27 6.01 -37.54
CA GLY A 237 4.63 7.42 -37.42
C GLY A 237 5.07 8.02 -38.75
N GLU A 238 6.03 7.39 -39.45
CA GLU A 238 6.59 7.97 -40.68
C GLU A 238 5.58 8.08 -41.84
N GLN A 239 4.55 7.23 -41.92
CA GLN A 239 3.52 7.34 -42.98
C GLN A 239 2.60 8.56 -42.80
N TYR A 240 2.42 9.05 -41.57
CA TYR A 240 1.53 10.18 -41.28
C TYR A 240 2.26 11.52 -41.17
N LYS A 241 3.58 11.51 -41.32
CA LYS A 241 4.44 12.68 -41.20
C LYS A 241 4.36 13.54 -42.46
N VAL A 242 3.99 14.81 -42.28
CA VAL A 242 4.00 15.81 -43.35
C VAL A 242 5.36 16.53 -43.36
N THR A 243 6.03 16.52 -44.51
CA THR A 243 7.41 17.01 -44.65
C THR A 243 7.53 18.44 -45.16
N ASP A 244 6.54 18.94 -45.89
CA ASP A 244 6.52 20.29 -46.48
C ASP A 244 5.20 21.02 -46.20
N ILE A 245 5.12 21.62 -45.01
CA ILE A 245 3.93 22.37 -44.56
C ILE A 245 4.04 23.85 -44.94
N GLY A 246 5.25 24.35 -45.18
CA GLY A 246 5.50 25.78 -45.32
C GLY A 246 5.17 26.56 -44.04
N ASN A 247 4.89 27.86 -44.18
CA ASN A 247 4.43 28.70 -43.08
C ASN A 247 2.93 28.94 -43.24
N ILE A 248 2.12 28.20 -42.49
CA ILE A 248 0.67 28.38 -42.45
C ILE A 248 0.36 29.47 -41.42
N GLN A 249 -0.25 30.55 -41.89
CA GLN A 249 -0.73 31.64 -41.05
C GLN A 249 -2.25 31.60 -41.03
N SER A 250 -2.79 31.28 -39.86
CA SER A 250 -4.23 31.27 -39.58
C SER A 250 -4.65 32.60 -38.95
N GLY A 251 -5.90 32.98 -39.16
CA GLY A 251 -6.57 34.02 -38.39
C GLY A 251 -7.98 33.59 -38.07
N TYR A 252 -8.51 33.98 -36.91
CA TYR A 252 -9.92 33.79 -36.63
C TYR A 252 -10.51 35.01 -35.92
N VAL A 253 -11.82 35.20 -36.11
CA VAL A 253 -12.57 36.26 -35.44
C VAL A 253 -13.96 35.76 -35.08
N ILE A 254 -14.43 36.16 -33.90
CA ILE A 254 -15.78 35.90 -33.45
C ILE A 254 -16.49 37.25 -33.33
N GLN A 255 -17.65 37.37 -33.96
CA GLN A 255 -18.47 38.58 -33.96
C GLN A 255 -19.83 38.31 -33.31
N ASN A 256 -20.32 39.25 -32.51
CA ASN A 256 -21.69 39.22 -32.03
C ASN A 256 -22.67 39.64 -33.15
N LEU A 257 -23.98 39.58 -32.86
CA LEU A 257 -25.03 39.99 -33.80
C LEU A 257 -25.01 41.48 -34.20
N ARG A 258 -24.22 42.32 -33.51
CA ARG A 258 -24.01 43.74 -33.85
C ARG A 258 -22.77 43.97 -34.71
N GLY A 259 -21.95 42.93 -34.91
CA GLY A 259 -20.68 43.02 -35.63
C GLY A 259 -19.48 43.41 -34.75
N ASP A 260 -19.65 43.49 -33.42
CA ASP A 260 -18.53 43.73 -32.50
C ASP A 260 -17.71 42.43 -32.38
N THR A 261 -16.38 42.53 -32.44
CA THR A 261 -15.49 41.41 -32.14
C THR A 261 -15.54 41.10 -30.64
N ILE A 262 -15.64 39.81 -30.29
CA ILE A 262 -15.69 39.33 -28.92
C ILE A 262 -14.62 38.26 -28.67
N ASP A 263 -13.97 38.33 -27.51
CA ASP A 263 -12.99 37.34 -27.05
C ASP A 263 -13.66 36.44 -26.00
N THR A 264 -14.32 35.36 -26.44
CA THR A 264 -15.01 34.43 -25.54
C THR A 264 -14.99 33.00 -26.08
N PHE A 265 -15.14 32.03 -25.17
CA PHE A 265 -15.24 30.61 -25.50
C PHE A 265 -16.70 30.23 -25.71
N LEU A 266 -17.04 29.94 -26.96
CA LEU A 266 -18.40 29.68 -27.41
C LEU A 266 -18.49 28.27 -27.99
N SER A 267 -19.52 27.54 -27.62
CA SER A 267 -19.87 26.24 -28.21
C SER A 267 -21.13 26.38 -29.08
N TRP A 268 -21.35 25.39 -29.94
CA TRP A 268 -22.64 25.21 -30.59
C TRP A 268 -23.68 24.74 -29.55
N ARG A 269 -24.88 25.34 -29.55
CA ARG A 269 -25.99 24.94 -28.67
C ARG A 269 -27.01 24.11 -29.44
N LEU A 270 -26.65 22.86 -29.70
CA LEU A 270 -27.48 21.93 -30.45
C LEU A 270 -28.24 20.99 -29.52
N VAL A 271 -29.42 20.54 -29.96
CA VAL A 271 -30.16 19.47 -29.28
C VAL A 271 -29.51 18.12 -29.58
N SER A 272 -29.63 17.17 -28.65
CA SER A 272 -29.06 15.83 -28.82
C SER A 272 -29.57 15.15 -30.10
N GLY A 273 -28.65 14.60 -30.89
CA GLY A 273 -28.94 13.97 -32.18
C GLY A 273 -29.08 14.94 -33.36
N ALA A 274 -28.98 16.25 -33.13
CA ALA A 274 -28.96 17.22 -34.23
C ALA A 274 -27.71 17.03 -35.11
N THR A 275 -27.90 17.25 -36.40
CA THR A 275 -26.83 17.26 -37.41
C THR A 275 -26.25 18.66 -37.54
N LEU A 276 -24.92 18.77 -37.49
CA LEU A 276 -24.19 19.99 -37.87
C LEU A 276 -23.78 19.87 -39.34
N HIS A 277 -24.32 20.75 -40.19
CA HIS A 277 -24.09 20.72 -41.62
C HIS A 277 -22.85 21.54 -41.97
N VAL A 278 -21.93 20.93 -42.71
CA VAL A 278 -20.73 21.57 -43.25
C VAL A 278 -20.95 21.79 -44.75
N GLY A 279 -21.24 23.04 -45.12
CA GLY A 279 -21.43 23.47 -46.49
C GLY A 279 -20.11 23.73 -47.21
N ILE A 280 -20.05 23.45 -48.51
CA ILE A 280 -18.90 23.80 -49.36
C ILE A 280 -19.36 24.78 -50.44
N THR A 281 -18.82 25.99 -50.39
CA THR A 281 -19.02 27.06 -51.37
C THR A 281 -17.87 27.08 -52.38
N ASN A 282 -18.20 27.24 -53.66
CA ASN A 282 -17.27 27.08 -54.80
C ASN A 282 -16.69 25.65 -54.94
N GLY A 283 -17.32 24.65 -54.34
CA GLY A 283 -16.85 23.26 -54.41
C GLY A 283 -16.77 22.72 -55.83
N GLU A 284 -17.65 23.19 -56.71
CA GLU A 284 -17.67 22.84 -58.14
C GLU A 284 -16.41 23.27 -58.90
N LYS A 285 -15.69 24.29 -58.40
CA LYS A 285 -14.41 24.75 -58.99
C LYS A 285 -13.22 23.91 -58.53
N TYR A 286 -13.39 23.16 -57.44
CA TYR A 286 -12.34 22.40 -56.75
C TYR A 286 -12.80 20.97 -56.44
N PRO A 287 -13.29 20.19 -57.43
CA PRO A 287 -13.83 18.86 -57.20
C PRO A 287 -12.83 17.91 -56.54
N GLU A 288 -11.53 18.09 -56.79
CA GLU A 288 -10.43 17.32 -56.20
C GLU A 288 -10.23 17.57 -54.70
N LYS A 289 -10.69 18.71 -54.18
CA LYS A 289 -10.60 19.04 -52.74
C LYS A 289 -11.78 18.48 -51.94
N ILE A 290 -12.90 18.15 -52.58
CA ILE A 290 -14.10 17.63 -51.92
C ILE A 290 -13.83 16.33 -51.12
N PRO A 291 -13.11 15.32 -51.66
CA PRO A 291 -12.76 14.13 -50.88
C PRO A 291 -11.91 14.45 -49.64
N LEU A 292 -10.99 15.42 -49.75
CA LEU A 292 -10.13 15.84 -48.63
C LEU A 292 -10.95 16.51 -47.54
N ILE A 293 -11.93 17.35 -47.91
CA ILE A 293 -12.89 17.96 -46.97
C ILE A 293 -13.68 16.86 -46.26
N LYS A 294 -14.22 15.88 -47.00
CA LYS A 294 -14.98 14.77 -46.43
C LYS A 294 -14.13 13.94 -45.47
N GLU A 295 -12.87 13.68 -45.78
CA GLU A 295 -11.93 13.00 -44.87
C GLU A 295 -11.77 13.77 -43.55
N ILE A 296 -11.51 15.08 -43.61
CA ILE A 296 -11.28 15.91 -42.42
C ILE A 296 -12.54 16.09 -41.57
N VAL A 297 -13.70 16.18 -42.21
CA VAL A 297 -14.96 16.38 -41.49
C VAL A 297 -15.49 15.05 -40.95
N LEU A 298 -15.54 14.01 -41.78
CA LEU A 298 -16.33 12.80 -41.52
C LEU A 298 -15.51 11.59 -41.04
N SER A 299 -14.19 11.57 -41.20
CA SER A 299 -13.38 10.42 -40.79
C SER A 299 -13.47 10.19 -39.27
N ASP A 300 -13.68 8.94 -38.88
CA ASP A 300 -13.59 8.43 -37.52
C ASP A 300 -12.25 7.75 -37.22
N GLU A 301 -11.30 7.80 -38.17
CA GLU A 301 -10.00 7.19 -38.04
C GLU A 301 -9.15 7.88 -36.96
N SER A 302 -8.62 7.07 -36.05
CA SER A 302 -7.62 7.44 -35.06
C SER A 302 -6.26 6.83 -35.39
N ILE A 303 -5.19 7.57 -35.13
CA ILE A 303 -3.81 7.14 -35.34
C ILE A 303 -3.01 7.26 -34.04
N GLU A 304 -2.10 6.33 -33.82
CA GLU A 304 -1.16 6.39 -32.69
C GLU A 304 0.18 6.93 -33.16
N ILE A 305 0.65 7.99 -32.51
CA ILE A 305 1.95 8.61 -32.80
C ILE A 305 2.81 8.52 -31.54
N ASP A 306 4.03 8.03 -31.70
CA ASP A 306 5.00 7.99 -30.60
C ASP A 306 5.41 9.41 -30.20
N ASP A 307 5.29 9.73 -28.90
CA ASP A 307 5.52 11.06 -28.34
C ASP A 307 6.96 11.54 -28.55
N SER A 308 7.92 10.63 -28.78
CA SER A 308 9.30 11.01 -29.11
C SER A 308 9.42 11.67 -30.49
N LEU A 309 8.51 11.37 -31.42
CA LEU A 309 8.45 12.02 -32.74
C LEU A 309 7.96 13.47 -32.68
N LEU A 310 7.28 13.83 -31.57
CA LEU A 310 6.67 15.12 -31.31
C LEU A 310 7.46 15.94 -30.29
N HIS A 311 8.58 15.42 -29.78
CA HIS A 311 9.32 15.98 -28.64
C HIS A 311 8.48 16.17 -27.36
N LYS A 312 7.42 15.37 -27.21
CA LYS A 312 6.47 15.42 -26.08
C LYS A 312 6.75 14.42 -24.97
N GLY A 313 7.56 13.40 -25.23
CA GLY A 313 7.72 12.30 -24.30
C GLY A 313 8.88 11.37 -24.61
N LEU A 314 9.00 10.34 -23.77
CA LEU A 314 10.00 9.28 -23.93
C LEU A 314 9.59 8.35 -25.08
N LYS A 315 10.58 7.79 -25.77
CA LYS A 315 10.36 6.79 -26.81
C LYS A 315 9.58 5.59 -26.27
N GLY A 316 8.50 5.21 -26.95
CA GLY A 316 7.58 4.14 -26.56
C GLY A 316 6.35 4.60 -25.76
N SER A 317 6.24 5.89 -25.45
CA SER A 317 4.94 6.49 -25.09
C SER A 317 4.24 6.96 -26.36
N VAL A 318 2.93 6.68 -26.46
CA VAL A 318 2.13 7.00 -27.65
C VAL A 318 0.96 7.91 -27.26
N SER A 319 0.64 8.84 -28.14
CA SER A 319 -0.58 9.65 -28.07
C SER A 319 -1.52 9.27 -29.20
N THR A 320 -2.81 9.36 -28.94
CA THR A 320 -3.84 9.16 -29.96
C THR A 320 -4.12 10.49 -30.63
N TYR A 321 -4.26 10.45 -31.95
CA TYR A 321 -4.63 11.58 -32.78
C TYR A 321 -5.77 11.19 -33.72
N TYR A 322 -6.52 12.16 -34.20
CA TYR A 322 -7.66 11.90 -35.09
C TYR A 322 -7.47 12.55 -36.45
N VAL A 323 -7.78 11.77 -37.49
CA VAL A 323 -7.74 12.22 -38.89
C VAL A 323 -8.91 13.16 -39.20
N GLY A 324 -10.07 12.94 -38.59
CA GLY A 324 -11.26 13.77 -38.81
C GLY A 324 -11.92 14.25 -37.52
N TRP A 325 -12.67 15.35 -37.64
CA TRP A 325 -13.41 15.94 -36.53
C TRP A 325 -14.57 15.07 -36.05
N SER A 326 -15.19 14.27 -36.93
CA SER A 326 -16.20 13.27 -36.53
C SER A 326 -15.66 12.31 -35.45
N GLY A 327 -14.48 11.71 -35.68
CA GLY A 327 -13.81 10.86 -34.70
C GLY A 327 -13.48 11.59 -33.40
N ALA A 328 -12.88 12.78 -33.51
CA ALA A 328 -12.49 13.57 -32.35
C ALA A 328 -13.70 14.01 -31.48
N LEU A 329 -14.79 14.44 -32.10
CA LEU A 329 -16.01 14.86 -31.40
C LEU A 329 -16.73 13.65 -30.78
N LYS A 330 -16.70 12.50 -31.46
CA LYS A 330 -17.21 11.25 -30.89
C LYS A 330 -16.42 10.86 -29.63
N GLN A 331 -15.09 10.91 -29.68
CA GLN A 331 -14.25 10.68 -28.50
C GLN A 331 -14.53 11.69 -27.37
N ALA A 332 -14.68 12.97 -27.71
CA ALA A 332 -15.04 14.01 -26.73
C ALA A 332 -16.38 13.71 -26.04
N SER A 333 -17.36 13.22 -26.81
CA SER A 333 -18.72 12.91 -26.32
C SER A 333 -18.81 11.72 -25.36
N GLU A 334 -17.74 10.93 -25.23
CA GLU A 334 -17.67 9.87 -24.21
C GLU A 334 -17.64 10.45 -22.79
N LYS A 335 -17.12 11.68 -22.63
CA LYS A 335 -17.18 12.42 -21.38
C LYS A 335 -18.52 13.14 -21.28
N LYS A 336 -19.19 12.99 -20.12
CA LYS A 336 -20.45 13.68 -19.86
C LYS A 336 -20.20 15.18 -19.68
N THR A 337 -20.79 15.99 -20.54
CA THR A 337 -20.74 17.46 -20.50
C THR A 337 -22.12 18.07 -20.23
N LEU A 338 -22.14 19.33 -19.79
CA LEU A 338 -23.38 20.10 -19.61
C LEU A 338 -24.20 20.26 -20.91
N TYR A 339 -23.51 20.47 -22.04
CA TYR A 339 -24.12 20.67 -23.35
C TYR A 339 -23.75 19.56 -24.32
N TYR A 340 -24.63 19.28 -25.29
CA TYR A 340 -24.42 18.24 -26.29
C TYR A 340 -23.27 18.60 -27.25
N ILE A 341 -22.27 17.72 -27.34
CA ILE A 341 -21.20 17.80 -28.33
C ILE A 341 -21.74 17.28 -29.68
N PRO A 342 -21.63 18.03 -30.79
CA PRO A 342 -22.18 17.63 -32.07
C PRO A 342 -21.39 16.50 -32.71
N THR A 343 -21.84 15.26 -32.51
CA THR A 343 -21.19 14.06 -33.08
C THR A 343 -21.69 13.70 -34.48
N ASN A 344 -22.83 14.25 -34.91
CA ASN A 344 -23.40 13.99 -36.23
C ASN A 344 -23.04 15.12 -37.19
N LEU A 345 -22.00 14.91 -37.99
CA LEU A 345 -21.54 15.84 -39.01
C LEU A 345 -22.01 15.39 -40.40
N GLN A 346 -22.46 16.34 -41.22
CA GLN A 346 -22.81 16.06 -42.61
C GLN A 346 -22.17 17.08 -43.53
N VAL A 347 -21.50 16.61 -44.59
CA VAL A 347 -20.98 17.48 -45.64
C VAL A 347 -22.03 17.66 -46.73
N VAL A 348 -22.34 18.91 -47.06
CA VAL A 348 -23.28 19.28 -48.13
C VAL A 348 -22.57 20.18 -49.14
N GLU A 349 -22.71 19.86 -50.42
CA GLU A 349 -22.24 20.73 -51.49
C GLU A 349 -23.34 21.75 -51.76
N SER A 350 -23.07 23.02 -51.47
CA SER A 350 -24.07 24.08 -51.54
C SER A 350 -23.46 25.30 -52.20
N SER A 351 -23.98 25.67 -53.37
CA SER A 351 -23.58 26.90 -54.08
C SER A 351 -23.90 28.19 -53.30
N ASN A 352 -24.77 28.13 -52.29
CA ASN A 352 -25.37 29.28 -51.63
C ASN A 352 -24.98 29.43 -50.13
N GLY A 353 -24.02 28.64 -49.62
CA GLY A 353 -23.60 28.72 -48.21
C GLY A 353 -24.65 28.28 -47.17
N GLU A 354 -25.41 27.22 -47.45
CA GLU A 354 -26.54 26.75 -46.65
C GLU A 354 -26.15 25.91 -45.41
N GLY A 355 -24.86 25.60 -45.18
CA GLY A 355 -24.41 24.79 -44.03
C GLY A 355 -24.17 25.61 -42.76
N ASP A 356 -24.35 25.04 -41.57
CA ASP A 356 -24.06 25.68 -40.28
C ASP A 356 -22.62 26.21 -40.23
N ILE A 357 -21.67 25.39 -40.69
CA ILE A 357 -20.29 25.78 -41.00
C ILE A 357 -20.15 25.82 -42.52
N ASN A 358 -19.68 26.92 -43.09
CA ASN A 358 -19.43 27.06 -44.52
C ASN A 358 -17.93 27.10 -44.82
N ILE A 359 -17.46 26.21 -45.68
CA ILE A 359 -16.09 26.24 -46.22
C ILE A 359 -16.13 26.93 -47.58
N VAL A 360 -15.44 28.05 -47.68
CA VAL A 360 -15.30 28.86 -48.89
C VAL A 360 -13.92 28.64 -49.47
N LEU A 361 -13.88 28.11 -50.69
CA LEU A 361 -12.65 27.92 -51.45
C LEU A 361 -12.40 29.13 -52.36
N SER A 362 -11.19 29.70 -52.27
CA SER A 362 -10.81 30.91 -52.99
C SER A 362 -9.37 30.82 -53.52
N ASN A 363 -9.17 31.25 -54.77
CA ASN A 363 -7.83 31.44 -55.34
C ASN A 363 -7.25 32.84 -55.10
N LEU A 364 -7.95 33.68 -54.33
CA LEU A 364 -7.42 35.00 -53.96
C LEU A 364 -6.44 34.83 -52.79
N LYS A 365 -5.46 35.73 -52.72
CA LYS A 365 -4.58 35.85 -51.56
C LYS A 365 -5.22 36.78 -50.53
N SER A 366 -5.08 36.42 -49.26
CA SER A 366 -5.50 37.30 -48.17
C SER A 366 -4.66 38.57 -48.14
N GLY A 367 -5.30 39.73 -47.94
CA GLY A 367 -4.60 41.01 -47.75
C GLY A 367 -3.70 41.03 -46.51
N ASP A 368 -4.04 40.22 -45.50
CA ASP A 368 -3.31 40.11 -44.23
C ASP A 368 -2.32 38.93 -44.22
N GLY A 369 -2.18 38.22 -45.34
CA GLY A 369 -1.25 37.09 -45.49
C GLY A 369 -1.73 35.76 -44.93
N TYR A 370 -3.00 35.66 -44.54
CA TYR A 370 -3.60 34.40 -44.09
C TYR A 370 -3.74 33.36 -45.21
N THR A 371 -3.43 32.11 -44.90
CA THR A 371 -3.70 30.94 -45.75
C THR A 371 -5.05 30.30 -45.43
N GLY A 372 -5.53 30.48 -44.19
CA GLY A 372 -6.86 30.11 -43.71
C GLY A 372 -7.42 31.20 -42.80
N HIS A 373 -8.74 31.41 -42.84
CA HIS A 373 -9.40 32.32 -41.93
C HIS A 373 -10.77 31.83 -41.51
N THR A 374 -11.06 31.86 -40.21
CA THR A 374 -12.38 31.49 -39.68
C THR A 374 -13.10 32.69 -39.08
N THR A 375 -14.31 32.96 -39.55
CA THR A 375 -15.22 33.95 -38.99
C THR A 375 -16.45 33.27 -38.41
N SER A 376 -16.72 33.50 -37.13
CA SER A 376 -17.90 32.95 -36.45
C SER A 376 -18.84 34.07 -36.00
N ILE A 377 -20.14 33.90 -36.28
CA ILE A 377 -21.20 34.76 -35.76
C ILE A 377 -21.79 34.06 -34.53
N ALA A 378 -21.87 34.80 -33.43
CA ALA A 378 -22.30 34.28 -32.14
C ALA A 378 -23.39 35.15 -31.49
N ASP A 379 -24.21 34.52 -30.66
CA ASP A 379 -25.08 35.19 -29.69
C ASP A 379 -24.37 35.13 -28.34
N ASP A 380 -23.71 36.24 -27.99
CA ASP A 380 -22.93 36.41 -26.76
C ASP A 380 -23.81 36.33 -25.51
N SER A 381 -25.06 36.79 -25.59
CA SER A 381 -26.03 36.71 -24.49
C SER A 381 -26.37 35.27 -24.11
N LYS A 382 -26.31 34.34 -25.06
CA LYS A 382 -26.56 32.91 -24.87
C LYS A 382 -25.30 32.06 -24.90
N ASN A 383 -24.13 32.69 -25.02
CA ASN A 383 -22.83 32.06 -25.16
C ASN A 383 -22.87 30.91 -26.19
N GLN A 384 -23.33 31.20 -27.41
CA GLN A 384 -23.49 30.20 -28.48
C GLN A 384 -22.99 30.67 -29.85
N ILE A 385 -22.41 29.75 -30.61
CA ILE A 385 -22.12 29.94 -32.04
C ILE A 385 -23.43 29.73 -32.82
N LEU A 386 -23.68 30.60 -33.80
CA LEU A 386 -24.84 30.53 -34.70
C LEU A 386 -24.45 30.11 -36.12
N LYS A 387 -23.30 30.56 -36.60
CA LYS A 387 -22.80 30.30 -37.95
C LYS A 387 -21.28 30.46 -37.95
N SER A 388 -20.57 29.62 -38.70
CA SER A 388 -19.15 29.81 -38.95
C SER A 388 -18.85 29.76 -40.45
N THR A 389 -17.88 30.55 -40.88
CA THR A 389 -17.38 30.58 -42.26
C THR A 389 -15.87 30.43 -42.22
N ILE A 390 -15.37 29.38 -42.86
CA ILE A 390 -13.97 29.11 -43.08
C ILE A 390 -13.65 29.54 -44.49
N THR A 391 -12.64 30.39 -44.68
CA THR A 391 -12.11 30.73 -46.00
C THR A 391 -10.72 30.16 -46.15
N ILE A 392 -10.52 29.32 -47.17
CA ILE A 392 -9.19 28.84 -47.56
C ILE A 392 -8.74 29.65 -48.77
N TYR A 393 -7.57 30.29 -48.64
CA TYR A 393 -7.00 31.19 -49.64
C TYR A 393 -5.97 30.47 -50.51
N ASP A 394 -5.71 31.01 -51.71
CA ASP A 394 -4.68 30.55 -52.63
C ASP A 394 -4.74 29.05 -52.96
N VAL A 395 -5.96 28.48 -53.04
CA VAL A 395 -6.20 27.03 -53.11
C VAL A 395 -5.42 26.33 -54.23
N ASP A 396 -5.25 26.97 -55.40
CA ASP A 396 -4.55 26.38 -56.55
C ASP A 396 -3.05 26.13 -56.26
N ASN A 397 -2.48 26.87 -55.31
CA ASN A 397 -1.06 26.78 -54.96
C ASN A 397 -0.80 25.94 -53.70
N LEU A 398 -1.85 25.38 -53.07
CA LEU A 398 -1.73 24.53 -51.89
C LEU A 398 -1.55 23.06 -52.28
N SER A 399 -0.56 22.41 -51.68
CA SER A 399 -0.49 20.95 -51.70
C SER A 399 -1.70 20.35 -50.95
N ASP A 400 -2.01 19.08 -51.20
CA ASP A 400 -3.10 18.41 -50.49
C ASP A 400 -2.86 18.36 -48.98
N ASP A 401 -1.61 18.15 -48.54
CA ASP A 401 -1.26 18.14 -47.13
C ASP A 401 -1.40 19.53 -46.48
N GLN A 402 -1.00 20.59 -47.19
CA GLN A 402 -1.20 21.96 -46.73
C GLN A 402 -2.68 22.29 -46.62
N PHE A 403 -3.46 21.99 -47.65
CA PHE A 403 -4.91 22.17 -47.66
C PHE A 403 -5.55 21.43 -46.48
N LYS A 404 -5.19 20.15 -46.28
CA LYS A 404 -5.71 19.34 -45.18
C LYS A 404 -5.36 19.94 -43.82
N THR A 405 -4.12 20.37 -43.65
CA THR A 405 -3.62 20.97 -42.40
C THR A 405 -4.37 22.25 -42.06
N ILE A 406 -4.49 23.17 -43.02
CA ILE A 406 -5.19 24.44 -42.84
C ILE A 406 -6.65 24.15 -42.47
N LEU A 407 -7.36 23.36 -43.28
CA LEU A 407 -8.77 23.11 -43.03
C LEU A 407 -9.04 22.41 -41.69
N ARG A 408 -8.20 21.45 -41.30
CA ARG A 408 -8.35 20.74 -40.03
C ARG A 408 -8.18 21.69 -38.84
N HIS A 409 -7.28 22.68 -38.93
CA HIS A 409 -7.12 23.76 -37.96
C HIS A 409 -8.31 24.73 -37.94
N GLU A 410 -8.71 25.25 -39.10
CA GLU A 410 -9.83 26.20 -39.22
C GLU A 410 -11.15 25.61 -38.73
N LEU A 411 -11.38 24.31 -38.95
CA LEU A 411 -12.53 23.61 -38.38
C LEU A 411 -12.51 23.60 -36.85
N GLY A 412 -11.34 23.55 -36.22
CA GLY A 412 -11.22 23.72 -34.77
C GLY A 412 -11.78 25.06 -34.31
N HIS A 413 -11.42 26.15 -35.00
CA HIS A 413 -12.00 27.48 -34.73
C HIS A 413 -13.51 27.53 -34.99
N ALA A 414 -13.99 26.93 -36.08
CA ALA A 414 -15.42 26.88 -36.39
C ALA A 414 -16.23 26.06 -35.36
N LEU A 415 -15.59 25.10 -34.69
CA LEU A 415 -16.16 24.33 -33.58
C LEU A 415 -16.05 25.05 -32.23
N GLY A 416 -15.33 26.18 -32.17
CA GLY A 416 -15.22 27.06 -31.01
C GLY A 416 -13.89 27.01 -30.27
N LEU A 417 -12.88 26.30 -30.78
CA LEU A 417 -11.55 26.25 -30.18
C LEU A 417 -10.78 27.54 -30.45
N ALA A 418 -10.05 28.01 -29.43
CA ALA A 418 -9.05 29.05 -29.61
C ALA A 418 -7.68 28.46 -29.91
N HIS A 419 -6.70 29.33 -30.14
CA HIS A 419 -5.33 28.92 -30.35
C HIS A 419 -4.74 28.23 -29.10
N SER A 420 -3.97 27.17 -29.35
CA SER A 420 -3.15 26.52 -28.35
C SER A 420 -1.82 27.25 -28.13
N THR A 421 -1.32 27.24 -26.89
CA THR A 421 0.03 27.73 -26.58
C THR A 421 1.13 26.70 -26.92
N ALA A 422 0.75 25.47 -27.25
CA ALA A 422 1.68 24.38 -27.50
C ALA A 422 2.15 24.37 -28.97
N PRO A 423 3.45 24.56 -29.25
CA PRO A 423 3.95 24.75 -30.63
C PRO A 423 3.81 23.53 -31.54
N GLU A 424 3.70 22.33 -30.96
CA GLU A 424 3.51 21.07 -31.66
C GLU A 424 2.03 20.68 -31.85
N ASP A 425 1.09 21.47 -31.31
CA ASP A 425 -0.34 21.25 -31.46
C ASP A 425 -0.88 21.80 -32.79
N LEU A 426 -1.89 21.14 -33.35
CA LEU A 426 -2.54 21.59 -34.57
C LEU A 426 -3.14 22.99 -34.40
N MET A 427 -3.70 23.32 -33.23
CA MET A 427 -4.35 24.61 -32.98
C MET A 427 -3.36 25.73 -32.62
N HIS A 428 -2.05 25.56 -32.79
CA HIS A 428 -1.10 26.65 -32.61
C HIS A 428 -1.27 27.74 -33.69
N PRO A 429 -1.11 29.06 -33.37
CA PRO A 429 -1.36 30.14 -34.33
C PRO A 429 -0.52 30.09 -35.62
N VAL A 430 0.67 29.50 -35.52
CA VAL A 430 1.57 29.24 -36.66
C VAL A 430 1.84 27.75 -36.69
N ILE A 431 1.24 27.04 -37.64
CA ILE A 431 1.29 25.58 -37.69
C ILE A 431 2.64 25.13 -38.24
N ARG A 432 3.44 24.48 -37.40
CA ARG A 432 4.77 23.95 -37.74
C ARG A 432 4.95 22.47 -37.43
N THR A 433 3.94 21.85 -36.83
CA THR A 433 3.99 20.43 -36.45
C THR A 433 4.02 19.55 -37.68
N LYS A 434 4.88 18.53 -37.69
CA LYS A 434 4.93 17.53 -38.78
C LYS A 434 3.77 16.54 -38.73
N TYR A 435 2.95 16.60 -37.69
CA TYR A 435 1.81 15.72 -37.48
C TYR A 435 0.55 16.57 -37.23
N PRO A 436 0.00 17.20 -38.27
CA PRO A 436 -1.12 18.13 -38.18
C PRO A 436 -2.47 17.40 -38.03
N TYR A 437 -2.63 16.68 -36.93
CA TYR A 437 -3.83 15.91 -36.58
C TYR A 437 -4.42 16.40 -35.27
N ILE A 438 -5.69 16.06 -35.02
CA ILE A 438 -6.42 16.53 -33.84
C ILE A 438 -5.91 15.77 -32.62
N SER A 439 -5.39 16.49 -31.64
CA SER A 439 -4.76 15.94 -30.44
C SER A 439 -5.75 15.69 -29.31
N ASP A 440 -5.35 14.89 -28.32
CA ASP A 440 -6.10 14.75 -27.07
C ASP A 440 -6.31 16.10 -26.36
N CYS A 441 -5.36 17.05 -26.48
CA CYS A 441 -5.55 18.40 -25.91
C CYS A 441 -6.73 19.14 -26.55
N ALA A 442 -6.87 19.05 -27.88
CA ALA A 442 -8.00 19.66 -28.58
C ALA A 442 -9.33 19.02 -28.13
N ILE A 443 -9.34 17.69 -27.93
CA ILE A 443 -10.51 16.95 -27.43
C ILE A 443 -10.87 17.39 -26.01
N ASP A 444 -9.90 17.47 -25.10
CA ASP A 444 -10.14 17.93 -23.74
C ASP A 444 -10.66 19.37 -23.71
N THR A 445 -10.15 20.22 -24.60
CA THR A 445 -10.67 21.58 -24.75
C THR A 445 -12.11 21.60 -25.25
N ILE A 446 -12.48 20.74 -26.21
CA ILE A 446 -13.89 20.58 -26.61
C ILE A 446 -14.73 20.16 -25.40
N VAL A 447 -14.27 19.19 -24.61
CA VAL A 447 -15.02 18.74 -23.43
C VAL A 447 -15.25 19.90 -22.47
N GLU A 448 -14.22 20.68 -22.14
CA GLU A 448 -14.33 21.85 -21.27
C GLU A 448 -15.27 22.92 -21.85
N LEU A 449 -15.19 23.17 -23.16
CA LEU A 449 -16.03 24.12 -23.88
C LEU A 449 -17.52 23.75 -23.81
N TYR A 450 -17.83 22.47 -23.85
CA TYR A 450 -19.20 21.95 -23.76
C TYR A 450 -19.63 21.63 -22.31
N ASP A 451 -18.73 21.67 -21.34
CA ASP A 451 -19.06 21.57 -19.90
C ASP A 451 -19.32 22.94 -19.24
N GLY A 452 -19.31 24.02 -20.02
CA GLY A 452 -19.57 25.38 -19.55
C GLY A 452 -18.32 26.12 -19.07
N GLY A 453 -17.13 25.69 -19.51
CA GLY A 453 -15.88 26.41 -19.33
C GLY A 453 -15.94 27.85 -19.85
N LYS A 454 -15.18 28.75 -19.21
CA LYS A 454 -15.17 30.20 -19.49
C LYS A 454 -13.78 30.76 -19.82
N ASN A 455 -12.75 29.91 -19.89
CA ASN A 455 -11.38 30.38 -20.06
C ASN A 455 -11.04 30.49 -21.53
N SER A 456 -10.46 31.64 -21.92
CA SER A 456 -10.10 31.94 -23.31
C SER A 456 -8.77 31.34 -23.78
N GLN A 457 -8.08 30.61 -22.91
CA GLN A 457 -6.73 30.12 -23.15
C GLN A 457 -6.64 28.61 -22.93
N VAL A 458 -6.14 27.92 -23.96
CA VAL A 458 -5.90 26.48 -23.92
C VAL A 458 -4.46 26.22 -23.50
N THR A 459 -4.27 25.74 -22.27
CA THR A 459 -2.98 25.20 -21.82
C THR A 459 -2.97 23.69 -21.99
N CYS A 460 -2.36 23.22 -23.07
CA CYS A 460 -2.04 21.80 -23.22
C CYS A 460 -0.87 21.46 -22.29
N GLY A 461 -1.15 20.75 -21.20
CA GLY A 461 -0.12 20.15 -20.34
C GLY A 461 -0.07 18.65 -20.56
N LYS A 462 1.13 18.09 -20.72
CA LYS A 462 1.43 16.71 -20.32
C LYS A 462 2.40 16.76 -19.15
#